data_AF-A0AAD9QEE5-F1
#
_entry.id   AF-A0AAD9QEE5-F1
#
_cell.length_a   1.000
_cell.length_b   1.000
_cell.length_c   1.000
_cell.angle_alpha   90.00
_cell.angle_beta   90.00
_cell.angle_gamma   90.00
#
_symmetry.space_group_name_H-M   'P 1'
#
loop_
_entity.id
_entity.type
_entity.pdbx_description
1 polymer ?
#
loop_
_entity_poly.entity_id
_entity_poly.type
_entity_poly.pdbx_seq_one_letter_code
_entity_poly.pdbx_strand_id
1 'polypeptide(L)' 'MGHSAKYGAYTMFCNTVLKVIHFEILQANETGGSSPMELEGAKRAFSFLQSAGVAVKVFISDRHRGIAKWILFSYVDTCA' A
#
# COMPACT_ATOMS: atom_id res chain seq x y z
N MET A 1 -7.83 -13.62 -18.71
CA MET A 1 -8.92 -12.63 -18.71
C MET A 1 -8.34 -11.30 -18.28
N GLY A 2 -8.31 -10.34 -19.21
CA GLY A 2 -7.46 -9.16 -19.15
C GLY A 2 -8.07 -8.00 -18.39
N HIS A 3 -7.58 -7.77 -17.17
CA HIS A 3 -7.76 -6.50 -16.47
C HIS A 3 -6.50 -5.67 -16.69
N SER A 4 -6.54 -4.74 -17.65
CA SER A 4 -5.45 -3.80 -17.89
C SER A 4 -5.92 -2.40 -17.52
N ALA A 5 -5.44 -1.89 -16.39
CA ALA A 5 -5.62 -0.51 -15.97
C ALA A 5 -4.32 0.25 -16.27
N LYS A 6 -4.43 1.42 -16.92
CA LYS A 6 -3.29 2.28 -17.25
C LYS A 6 -2.78 3.03 -16.01
N TYR A 7 -3.71 3.45 -15.17
CA TYR A 7 -3.47 4.19 -13.94
C TYR A 7 -4.23 3.53 -12.79
N GLY A 8 -3.66 3.59 -11.59
CA GLY A 8 -4.30 3.18 -10.35
C GLY A 8 -4.12 4.26 -9.30
N ALA A 9 -5.15 4.46 -8.48
CA ALA A 9 -5.06 5.33 -7.31
C ALA A 9 -5.00 4.45 -6.05
N TYR A 10 -4.00 4.69 -5.20
CA TYR A 10 -3.85 4.03 -3.92
C TYR A 10 -4.05 5.04 -2.80
N THR A 11 -4.98 4.75 -1.89
CA THR A 11 -5.39 5.70 -0.85
C THR A 11 -5.25 5.05 0.53
N MET A 12 -4.66 5.78 1.47
CA MET A 12 -4.56 5.35 2.87
C MET A 12 -5.49 6.16 3.74
N PHE A 13 -6.39 5.47 4.42
CA PHE A 13 -7.31 6.06 5.38
C PHE A 13 -6.85 5.80 6.82
N CYS A 14 -6.79 6.85 7.63
CA CYS A 14 -6.53 6.73 9.06
C CYS A 14 -7.86 6.74 9.83
N ASN A 15 -8.19 5.63 10.47
CA ASN A 15 -9.42 5.54 11.27
C ASN A 15 -9.41 6.44 12.51
N THR A 16 -8.24 6.75 13.08
CA THR A 16 -8.13 7.61 14.28
C THR A 16 -8.53 9.06 13.99
N VAL A 17 -8.12 9.59 12.83
CA VAL A 17 -8.37 10.98 12.43
C VAL A 17 -9.59 11.10 11.50
N LEU A 18 -10.12 9.96 11.03
CA LEU A 18 -11.18 9.85 10.04
C LEU A 18 -10.88 10.62 8.75
N LYS A 19 -9.63 10.60 8.31
CA LYS A 19 -9.15 11.31 7.12
C LYS A 19 -8.28 10.42 6.25
N VAL A 20 -8.29 10.72 4.95
CA VAL A 20 -7.30 10.19 4.01
C VAL A 20 -5.97 10.90 4.30
N ILE A 21 -4.96 10.14 4.69
CA ILE A 21 -3.65 10.66 5.10
C ILE A 21 -2.64 10.65 3.95
N HIS A 22 -2.85 9.77 2.97
CA HIS A 22 -1.97 9.65 1.80
C HIS A 22 -2.79 9.22 0.59
N PHE A 23 -2.43 9.79 -0.56
CA PHE A 23 -3.04 9.51 -1.85
C PHE A 23 -1.93 9.46 -2.90
N GLU A 24 -1.91 8.40 -3.70
CA GLU A 24 -0.87 8.22 -4.71
C GLU A 24 -1.44 7.67 -6.01
N ILE A 25 -0.98 8.23 -7.12
CA ILE A 25 -1.35 7.78 -8.47
C ILE A 25 -0.16 7.01 -9.03
N LEU A 26 -0.40 5.77 -9.43
CA LEU A 26 0.58 4.92 -10.08
C LEU A 26 0.19 4.70 -11.54
N GLN A 27 1.20 4.56 -12.39
CA GLN A 27 1.03 4.20 -13.79
C GLN A 27 1.59 2.80 -14.04
N ALA A 28 0.85 1.98 -14.78
CA ALA A 28 1.21 0.58 -15.03
C ALA A 28 2.58 0.41 -15.73
N ASN A 29 3.03 1.43 -16.48
CA ASN A 29 4.35 1.42 -17.12
C ASN A 29 5.49 1.51 -16.10
N GLU A 30 5.28 2.12 -14.93
CA GLU A 30 6.29 2.23 -13.87
C GLU A 30 6.44 0.93 -13.08
N THR A 31 5.35 0.16 -12.98
CA THR A 31 5.24 -1.03 -12.13
C THR A 31 5.32 -2.34 -12.90
N GLY A 32 5.38 -2.28 -14.23
CA GLY A 32 5.42 -3.46 -15.11
C GLY A 32 4.06 -4.14 -15.33
N GLY A 33 2.95 -3.45 -15.02
CA GLY A 33 1.59 -3.93 -15.25
C GLY A 33 0.59 -3.41 -14.23
N SER A 34 -0.69 -3.71 -14.44
CA SER A 34 -1.78 -3.30 -13.54
C SER A 34 -1.77 -4.03 -12.20
N SER A 35 -1.58 -5.35 -12.20
CA SER A 35 -1.54 -6.17 -10.98
C SER A 35 -0.51 -5.72 -9.94
N PRO A 36 0.74 -5.37 -10.29
CA PRO A 36 1.73 -4.90 -9.30
C PRO A 36 1.51 -3.45 -8.83
N MET A 37 0.65 -2.65 -9.47
CA MET A 37 0.42 -1.26 -9.04
C MET A 37 -0.09 -1.16 -7.60
N GLU A 38 -0.95 -2.08 -7.18
CA GLU A 38 -1.51 -2.08 -5.83
C GLU A 38 -0.42 -2.33 -4.77
N LEU A 39 0.51 -3.26 -5.06
CA LEU A 39 1.62 -3.56 -4.17
C LEU A 39 2.61 -2.39 -4.09
N GLU A 40 2.94 -1.78 -5.22
CA GLU A 40 3.83 -0.61 -5.25
C GLU A 40 3.19 0.60 -4.57
N GLY A 41 1.88 0.82 -4.76
CA GLY A 41 1.15 1.86 -4.03
C GLY A 41 1.22 1.68 -2.53
N ALA A 42 1.04 0.45 -2.04
CA ALA A 42 1.21 0.15 -0.62
C ALA A 42 2.63 0.47 -0.12
N LYS A 43 3.68 0.04 -0.83
CA LYS A 43 5.07 0.31 -0.45
C LYS A 43 5.37 1.81 -0.35
N ARG A 44 4.98 2.59 -1.36
CA ARG A 44 5.22 4.03 -1.39
C ARG A 44 4.46 4.74 -0.28
N ALA A 45 3.20 4.34 -0.03
CA ALA A 45 2.41 4.86 1.08
C ALA A 45 3.03 4.56 2.45
N PHE A 46 3.50 3.33 2.69
CA PHE A 46 4.18 2.98 3.93
C PHE A 46 5.50 3.73 4.11
N SER A 47 6.27 3.91 3.04
CA SER A 47 7.50 4.70 3.06
C SER A 47 7.22 6.15 3.45
N PHE A 48 6.17 6.76 2.90
CA PHE A 48 5.71 8.10 3.28
C PHE A 48 5.35 8.16 4.78
N LEU A 49 4.56 7.21 5.28
CA LEU A 49 4.16 7.18 6.69
C LEU A 49 5.35 7.02 7.63
N GLN A 50 6.33 6.19 7.26
CA GLN A 50 7.55 6.02 8.04
C GLN A 50 8.40 7.30 8.03
N SER A 51 8.52 7.97 6.89
CA SER A 51 9.23 9.25 6.78
C SER A 51 8.56 10.37 7.59
N ALA A 52 7.23 10.31 7.73
CA ALA A 52 6.44 11.23 8.54
C ALA A 52 6.44 10.88 10.04
N GLY A 53 7.12 9.80 10.46
CA GLY A 53 7.16 9.35 11.85
C GLY A 53 5.85 8.74 12.36
N VAL A 54 4.97 8.30 11.46
CA VAL A 54 3.67 7.69 11.82
C VAL A 54 3.85 6.19 12.05
N ALA A 55 3.71 5.76 13.30
CA ALA A 55 3.72 4.35 13.66
C ALA A 55 2.39 3.67 13.28
N VAL A 56 2.42 2.74 12.32
CA VAL A 56 1.25 1.96 11.91
C VAL A 56 1.11 0.73 12.81
N LYS A 57 0.19 0.77 13.77
CA LYS A 57 -0.06 -0.37 14.70
C LYS A 57 -0.93 -1.46 14.08
N VAL A 58 -1.95 -1.06 13.34
CA VAL A 58 -2.91 -1.97 12.69
C VAL A 58 -3.08 -1.50 11.26
N PHE A 59 -2.85 -2.41 10.32
CA PHE A 59 -3.05 -2.16 8.91
C PHE A 59 -4.17 -3.07 8.39
N ILE A 60 -5.15 -2.48 7.71
CA ILE A 60 -6.27 -3.17 7.09
C ILE A 60 -6.14 -2.95 5.59
N SER A 61 -6.13 -4.05 4.82
CA SER A 61 -6.12 -4.01 3.36
C SER A 61 -7.19 -4.92 2.80
N ASP A 62 -7.53 -4.68 1.52
CA ASP A 62 -8.34 -5.61 0.74
C ASP A 62 -7.61 -6.95 0.51
N ARG A 63 -8.30 -7.95 -0.03
CA ARG A 63 -7.80 -9.32 -0.26
C ARG A 63 -6.80 -9.38 -1.42
N HIS A 64 -5.71 -8.60 -1.34
CA HIS A 64 -4.60 -8.65 -2.27
C HIS A 64 -3.47 -9.53 -1.72
N ARG A 65 -3.31 -10.73 -2.30
CA ARG A 65 -2.31 -11.72 -1.83
C ARG A 65 -0.87 -11.19 -1.79
N GLY A 66 -0.53 -10.30 -2.73
CA GLY A 66 0.80 -9.66 -2.77
C GLY A 66 1.09 -8.78 -1.55
N ILE A 67 0.12 -8.00 -1.09
CA ILE A 67 0.26 -7.08 0.05
C ILE A 67 0.37 -7.88 1.35
N ALA A 68 -0.49 -8.88 1.53
CA ALA A 68 -0.44 -9.76 2.70
C ALA A 68 0.92 -10.46 2.85
N LYS A 69 1.45 -11.00 1.75
CA LYS A 69 2.78 -11.63 1.74
C LYS A 69 3.89 -10.61 2.02
N TRP A 70 3.80 -9.42 1.44
CA TRP A 70 4.79 -8.36 1.62
C TRP A 70 4.85 -7.87 3.07
N ILE A 71 3.71 -7.59 3.69
CA ILE A 71 3.65 -7.15 5.09
C ILE A 71 4.16 -8.23 6.03
N LEU A 72 3.76 -9.49 5.80
CA LEU A 72 4.25 -10.60 6.58
C LEU A 72 5.78 -10.70 6.53
N PHE A 73 6.42 -10.44 5.39
CA PHE A 73 7.88 -10.50 5.29
C PHE A 73 8.59 -9.24 5.79
N SER A 74 8.00 -8.06 5.58
CA SER A 74 8.63 -6.77 5.90
C SER A 74 8.51 -6.35 7.37
N TYR A 75 7.56 -6.89 8.13
CA TYR A 75 7.28 -6.49 9.53
C TYR A 75 7.23 -7.69 10.50
N VAL A 76 8.10 -8.70 10.33
CA VAL A 76 8.18 -9.88 11.24
C VAL A 76 8.65 -9.51 12.66
N ASP A 77 9.35 -8.39 12.87
CA ASP A 77 10.02 -8.07 14.15
C ASP A 77 9.24 -7.17 15.13
N THR A 78 7.90 -7.27 15.19
CA THR A 78 7.13 -6.59 16.28
C THR A 78 6.45 -7.53 17.27
N CYS A 79 6.79 -8.83 17.22
CA CYS A 79 6.46 -9.77 18.29
C CYS A 79 7.73 -10.09 19.10
N ALA A 80 8.23 -9.11 19.85
CA ALA A 80 9.10 -9.31 21.00
C ALA A 80 8.84 -8.21 22.03
#